data_AF-A0A3D5EY50-F1
#
_entry.id   AF-A0A3D5EY50-F1
#
_cell.length_a   1.000
_cell.length_b   1.000
_cell.length_c   1.000
_cell.angle_alpha   90.00
_cell.angle_beta   90.00
_cell.angle_gamma   90.00
#
_symmetry.space_group_name_H-M   'P 1'
#
loop_
_entity.id
_entity.type
_entity.pdbx_description
1 polymer ?
#
loop_
_entity_poly.entity_id
_entity_poly.type
_entity_poly.pdbx_seq_one_letter_code
_entity_poly.pdbx_strand_id
1 'polypeptide(L)'
;MKGILNLLAKAKLVELSDDERVAERAPPAASAAAPPQASPPRPAATAAPLPAAPELPSLAEACGEVEGQPLADIFAGAAVPASPYPAEKLLRLLDGLRAMDAVTRKAAVVAMDAADDNWQIEDCLHDAELKIAALQEHKSRLAAQLESRERQSAEIVDQIRLALDEATAAIRQQISELEQLREREVTRAAQETTSVEAGLRAARESVAREARRIDGEIERLREIPNTFRAPATGD
;
A
#
# COMPACT_ATOMS: atom_id res chain seq x y z
N MET A 1 13.98 9.04 -36.00
CA MET A 1 13.32 9.52 -34.75
C MET A 1 11.99 8.79 -34.55
N LYS A 2 12.01 7.56 -34.02
CA LYS A 2 10.82 6.75 -33.74
C LYS A 2 10.92 6.11 -32.34
N GLY A 3 10.91 6.94 -31.30
CA GLY A 3 11.04 6.49 -29.90
C GLY A 3 10.12 7.19 -28.91
N ILE A 4 9.66 8.41 -29.24
CA ILE A 4 8.78 9.19 -28.37
C ILE A 4 7.36 8.62 -28.30
N LEU A 5 6.82 8.11 -29.40
CA LEU A 5 5.46 7.54 -29.46
C LEU A 5 5.30 6.29 -28.56
N ASN A 6 6.31 5.42 -28.50
CA ASN A 6 6.27 4.22 -27.65
C ASN A 6 6.42 4.50 -26.15
N LEU A 7 7.09 5.58 -25.78
CA LEU A 7 7.18 6.03 -24.39
C LEU A 7 5.83 6.59 -23.90
N LEU A 8 5.10 7.28 -24.77
CA LEU A 8 3.78 7.85 -24.47
C LEU A 8 2.69 6.77 -24.32
N ALA A 9 2.77 5.69 -25.10
CA ALA A 9 1.87 4.54 -24.95
C ALA A 9 2.13 3.74 -23.66
N LYS A 10 3.40 3.55 -23.25
CA LYS A 10 3.74 2.92 -21.96
C LYS A 10 3.28 3.73 -20.75
N ALA A 11 3.18 5.04 -20.89
CA ALA A 11 2.65 5.94 -19.88
C ALA A 11 1.10 6.05 -19.88
N LYS A 12 0.39 5.22 -20.68
CA LYS A 12 -1.07 5.21 -20.84
C LYS A 12 -1.69 6.53 -21.30
N LEU A 13 -0.95 7.35 -22.06
CA LEU A 13 -1.43 8.65 -22.53
C LEU A 13 -1.92 8.64 -24.00
N VAL A 14 -1.77 7.52 -24.72
CA VAL A 14 -2.27 7.30 -26.10
C VAL A 14 -2.59 5.81 -26.31
N GLU A 15 -3.69 5.49 -27.00
CA GLU A 15 -4.02 4.12 -27.46
C GLU A 15 -3.58 3.93 -28.92
N LEU A 16 -2.83 2.85 -29.19
CA LEU A 16 -2.29 2.51 -30.52
C LEU A 16 -3.19 1.47 -31.19
N SER A 17 -3.53 1.66 -32.47
CA SER A 17 -4.40 0.76 -33.27
C SER A 17 -3.68 -0.51 -33.76
N ASP A 18 -4.44 -1.58 -34.00
CA ASP A 18 -3.95 -2.95 -34.26
C ASP A 18 -3.03 -3.12 -35.49
N ASP A 19 -3.02 -2.17 -36.43
CA ASP A 19 -2.11 -2.21 -37.59
C ASP A 19 -0.63 -1.95 -37.24
N GLU A 20 -0.33 -1.35 -36.08
CA GLU A 20 1.05 -1.10 -35.64
C GLU A 20 1.64 -2.26 -34.81
N ARG A 21 0.81 -3.19 -34.36
CA ARG A 21 1.21 -4.40 -33.62
C ARG A 21 1.74 -5.52 -34.53
N VAL A 22 1.44 -5.46 -35.83
CA VAL A 22 1.86 -6.48 -36.81
C VAL A 22 3.30 -6.26 -37.30
N ALA A 23 3.87 -5.07 -37.10
CA ALA A 23 5.27 -4.77 -37.45
C ALA A 23 6.30 -5.42 -36.50
N GLU A 24 5.86 -6.05 -35.41
CA GLU A 24 6.72 -6.67 -34.38
C GLU A 24 7.20 -8.09 -34.75
N ARG A 25 6.75 -8.70 -35.86
CA ARG A 25 7.09 -10.09 -36.19
C ARG A 25 8.04 -10.25 -37.39
N ALA A 26 9.31 -9.90 -37.19
CA ALA A 26 10.42 -10.39 -38.02
C ALA A 26 11.74 -10.45 -37.21
N PRO A 27 12.45 -11.61 -37.14
CA PRO A 27 13.77 -11.72 -36.52
C PRO A 27 14.88 -11.77 -37.61
N PRO A 28 16.18 -11.96 -37.28
CA PRO A 28 17.13 -10.88 -36.98
C PRO A 28 18.39 -10.92 -37.88
N ALA A 29 19.26 -9.91 -37.79
CA ALA A 29 20.62 -9.97 -38.35
C ALA A 29 21.67 -9.35 -37.39
N ALA A 30 22.62 -10.21 -36.99
CA ALA A 30 24.06 -10.05 -36.66
C ALA A 30 24.69 -8.64 -36.58
N SER A 31 25.75 -8.32 -35.82
CA SER A 31 26.68 -9.01 -34.89
C SER A 31 27.62 -7.95 -34.28
N ALA A 32 28.28 -8.32 -33.16
CA ALA A 32 29.67 -7.98 -32.76
C ALA A 32 29.96 -6.99 -31.60
N ALA A 33 30.64 -7.58 -30.59
CA ALA A 33 31.81 -7.11 -29.82
C ALA A 33 31.64 -6.21 -28.58
N ALA A 34 31.81 -6.80 -27.38
CA ALA A 34 33.01 -6.70 -26.50
C ALA A 34 32.66 -7.14 -25.05
N PRO A 35 33.52 -7.89 -24.33
CA PRO A 35 33.24 -8.34 -22.97
C PRO A 35 33.75 -7.33 -21.91
N PRO A 36 32.95 -6.94 -20.91
CA PRO A 36 33.47 -6.42 -19.65
C PRO A 36 33.63 -7.56 -18.63
N GLN A 37 34.82 -7.59 -18.02
CA GLN A 37 35.24 -8.54 -17.00
C GLN A 37 34.30 -8.53 -15.79
N ALA A 38 33.90 -9.72 -15.35
CA ALA A 38 33.17 -9.94 -14.11
C ALA A 38 34.11 -9.74 -12.91
N SER A 39 33.77 -8.77 -12.06
CA SER A 39 34.31 -8.69 -10.69
C SER A 39 33.72 -9.81 -9.83
N PRO A 40 34.47 -10.36 -8.85
CA PRO A 40 33.99 -11.45 -8.02
C PRO A 40 32.82 -11.00 -7.12
N PRO A 41 31.88 -11.90 -6.78
CA PRO A 41 30.74 -11.58 -5.93
C PRO A 41 31.23 -11.27 -4.52
N ARG A 42 30.99 -10.02 -4.08
CA ARG A 42 31.05 -9.65 -2.65
C ARG A 42 30.00 -10.50 -1.92
N PRO A 43 30.33 -11.17 -0.80
CA PRO A 43 29.34 -11.94 -0.05
C PRO A 43 28.21 -11.00 0.34
N ALA A 44 26.98 -11.41 0.02
CA ALA A 44 25.78 -10.72 0.43
C ALA A 44 25.81 -10.61 1.95
N ALA A 45 26.01 -9.39 2.45
CA ALA A 45 25.64 -9.07 3.82
C ALA A 45 24.17 -9.43 3.94
N THR A 46 23.87 -10.38 4.82
CA THR A 46 22.52 -10.81 5.12
C THR A 46 21.76 -9.58 5.58
N ALA A 47 20.97 -8.98 4.69
CA ALA A 47 20.02 -7.96 5.06
C ALA A 47 19.08 -8.64 6.06
N ALA A 48 19.13 -8.20 7.32
CA ALA A 48 18.17 -8.63 8.32
C ALA A 48 16.77 -8.46 7.71
N PRO A 49 15.89 -9.48 7.81
CA PRO A 49 14.55 -9.36 7.24
C PRO A 49 13.89 -8.14 7.86
N LEU A 50 13.45 -7.19 7.03
CA LEU A 50 12.53 -6.17 7.46
C LEU A 50 11.31 -6.89 8.04
N PRO A 51 10.81 -6.49 9.23
CA PRO A 51 9.60 -7.09 9.77
C PRO A 51 8.48 -6.94 8.75
N ALA A 52 7.80 -8.05 8.46
CA ALA A 52 6.64 -8.05 7.59
C ALA A 52 5.64 -7.01 8.13
N ALA A 53 5.19 -6.11 7.27
CA ALA A 53 4.19 -5.13 7.64
C ALA A 53 2.94 -5.88 8.12
N PRO A 54 2.39 -5.54 9.30
CA PRO A 54 1.16 -6.17 9.76
C PRO A 54 0.05 -5.90 8.72
N GLU A 55 -0.67 -6.94 8.32
CA GLU A 55 -1.82 -6.81 7.42
C GLU A 55 -2.89 -6.00 8.14
N LEU A 56 -3.21 -4.82 7.61
CA LEU A 56 -4.24 -3.97 8.17
C LEU A 56 -5.63 -4.51 7.80
N PRO A 57 -6.60 -4.48 8.72
CA PRO A 57 -7.98 -4.83 8.41
C PRO A 57 -8.52 -3.93 7.28
N SER A 58 -9.20 -4.55 6.31
CA SER A 58 -9.68 -3.88 5.11
C SER A 58 -11.03 -3.18 5.34
N LEU A 59 -11.04 -1.85 5.15
CA LEU A 59 -12.27 -1.04 5.16
C LEU A 59 -13.23 -1.38 4.00
N ALA A 60 -12.73 -1.99 2.93
CA ALA A 60 -13.54 -2.32 1.76
C ALA A 60 -14.60 -3.41 2.06
N GLU A 61 -14.32 -4.31 3.01
CA GLU A 61 -15.25 -5.37 3.40
C GLU A 61 -16.41 -4.86 4.26
N ALA A 62 -16.25 -3.71 4.94
CA ALA A 62 -17.27 -3.12 5.80
C ALA A 62 -18.35 -2.33 5.02
N CYS A 63 -18.05 -1.91 3.79
CA CYS A 63 -18.86 -0.99 2.99
C CYS A 63 -19.59 -1.69 1.83
N GLY A 64 -20.42 -2.70 2.12
CA GLY A 64 -21.26 -3.32 1.08
C GLY A 64 -22.39 -2.40 0.59
N GLU A 65 -22.68 -2.40 -0.71
CA GLU A 65 -23.81 -1.64 -1.28
C GLU A 65 -25.17 -2.15 -0.78
N VAL A 66 -26.12 -1.25 -0.56
CA VAL A 66 -27.45 -1.53 0.03
C VAL A 66 -28.59 -1.18 -0.94
N GLU A 67 -28.28 -0.61 -2.10
CA GLU A 67 -29.29 -0.03 -2.97
C GLU A 67 -29.95 -1.06 -3.90
N GLY A 68 -31.26 -0.86 -4.14
CA GLY A 68 -31.95 -1.46 -5.28
C GLY A 68 -32.81 -2.69 -5.00
N GLN A 69 -33.07 -3.07 -3.75
CA GLN A 69 -34.02 -4.16 -3.48
C GLN A 69 -35.42 -3.76 -3.96
N PRO A 70 -36.07 -4.54 -4.84
CA PRO A 70 -37.39 -4.20 -5.35
C PRO A 70 -38.44 -4.35 -4.24
N LEU A 71 -39.45 -3.48 -4.25
CA LEU A 71 -40.49 -3.44 -3.20
C LEU A 71 -41.24 -4.79 -3.07
N ALA A 72 -41.42 -5.51 -4.17
CA ALA A 72 -42.03 -6.84 -4.17
C ALA A 72 -41.26 -7.83 -3.27
N ASP A 73 -39.93 -7.78 -3.28
CA ASP A 73 -39.09 -8.65 -2.45
C ASP A 73 -39.13 -8.22 -0.98
N ILE A 74 -39.29 -6.92 -0.71
CA ILE A 74 -39.48 -6.41 0.66
C ILE A 74 -40.81 -6.92 1.23
N PHE A 75 -41.90 -6.84 0.45
CA PHE A 75 -43.21 -7.36 0.85
C PHE A 75 -43.22 -8.88 1.01
N ALA A 76 -42.58 -9.61 0.10
CA ALA A 76 -42.44 -11.07 0.18
C ALA A 76 -41.63 -11.48 1.43
N GLY A 77 -40.53 -10.77 1.71
CA GLY A 77 -39.72 -11.00 2.91
C GLY A 77 -40.44 -10.67 4.22
N ALA A 78 -41.40 -9.74 4.19
CA ALA A 78 -42.29 -9.42 5.32
C ALA A 78 -43.56 -10.30 5.36
N ALA A 79 -43.70 -11.26 4.44
CA ALA A 79 -44.85 -12.15 4.32
C ALA A 79 -46.20 -11.41 4.21
N VAL A 80 -46.24 -10.28 3.49
CA VAL A 80 -47.49 -9.54 3.24
C VAL A 80 -48.40 -10.41 2.36
N PRO A 81 -49.63 -10.74 2.80
CA PRO A 81 -50.56 -11.54 2.02
C PRO A 81 -50.99 -10.81 0.75
N ALA A 82 -51.28 -11.57 -0.31
CA ALA A 82 -51.83 -11.00 -1.53
C ALA A 82 -53.26 -10.51 -1.28
N SER A 83 -53.49 -9.21 -1.46
CA SER A 83 -54.83 -8.62 -1.42
C SER A 83 -55.56 -8.80 -2.77
N PRO A 84 -56.86 -9.14 -2.77
CA PRO A 84 -57.69 -9.12 -3.98
C PRO A 84 -57.70 -7.74 -4.66
N TYR A 85 -57.58 -6.68 -3.86
CA TYR A 85 -57.57 -5.30 -4.28
C TYR A 85 -56.34 -4.58 -3.70
N PRO A 86 -55.20 -4.64 -4.40
CA PRO A 86 -53.95 -4.08 -3.90
C PRO A 86 -53.94 -2.55 -3.97
N ALA A 87 -53.32 -1.92 -2.98
CA ALA A 87 -53.25 -0.46 -2.84
C ALA A 87 -52.63 0.24 -4.06
N GLU A 88 -51.69 -0.39 -4.77
CA GLU A 88 -51.07 0.17 -5.98
C GLU A 88 -52.08 0.31 -7.13
N LYS A 89 -53.08 -0.58 -7.18
CA LYS A 89 -54.17 -0.47 -8.17
C LYS A 89 -55.05 0.74 -7.85
N LEU A 90 -55.36 0.96 -6.57
CA LEU A 90 -56.09 2.15 -6.12
C LEU A 90 -55.30 3.43 -6.38
N LEU A 91 -53.99 3.45 -6.11
CA LEU A 91 -53.14 4.61 -6.40
C LEU A 91 -53.14 4.94 -7.89
N ARG A 92 -52.95 3.94 -8.76
CA ARG A 92 -52.99 4.14 -10.22
C ARG A 92 -54.36 4.64 -10.70
N LEU A 93 -55.44 4.15 -10.10
CA LEU A 93 -56.80 4.60 -10.37
C LEU A 93 -56.98 6.07 -9.95
N LEU A 94 -56.56 6.44 -8.75
CA LEU A 94 -56.64 7.82 -8.26
C LEU A 94 -55.82 8.77 -9.13
N ASP A 95 -54.65 8.35 -9.58
CA ASP A 95 -53.80 9.13 -10.48
C ASP A 95 -54.46 9.31 -11.85
N GLY A 96 -55.08 8.26 -12.39
CA GLY A 96 -55.88 8.33 -13.61
C GLY A 96 -57.08 9.28 -13.46
N LEU A 97 -57.83 9.18 -12.37
CA LEU A 97 -58.99 10.05 -12.09
C LEU A 97 -58.59 11.52 -11.88
N ARG A 98 -57.43 11.79 -11.29
CA ARG A 98 -56.87 13.15 -11.12
C ARG A 98 -56.55 13.81 -12.46
N ALA A 99 -56.15 13.03 -13.45
CA ALA A 99 -55.86 13.52 -14.80
C ALA A 99 -57.12 13.88 -15.61
N MET A 100 -58.32 13.50 -15.15
CA MET A 100 -59.60 13.78 -15.81
C MET A 100 -60.28 15.05 -15.28
N ASP A 101 -61.12 15.67 -16.12
CA ASP A 101 -62.03 16.74 -15.70
C ASP A 101 -63.14 16.23 -14.77
N ALA A 102 -63.80 17.14 -14.06
CA ALA A 102 -64.73 16.79 -12.99
C ALA A 102 -65.97 15.99 -13.47
N VAL A 103 -66.44 16.24 -14.70
CA VAL A 103 -67.62 15.54 -15.24
C VAL A 103 -67.25 14.12 -15.62
N THR A 104 -66.14 13.95 -16.32
CA THR A 104 -65.65 12.63 -16.74
C THR A 104 -65.20 11.79 -15.54
N ARG A 105 -64.59 12.41 -14.52
CA ARG A 105 -64.23 11.73 -13.27
C ARG A 105 -65.44 11.15 -12.55
N LYS A 106 -66.52 11.92 -12.43
CA LYS A 106 -67.76 11.46 -11.78
C LYS A 106 -68.41 10.32 -12.56
N ALA A 107 -68.46 10.42 -13.88
CA ALA A 107 -68.99 9.35 -14.73
C ALA A 107 -68.15 8.06 -14.64
N ALA A 108 -66.82 8.18 -14.60
CA ALA A 108 -65.92 7.05 -14.44
C ALA A 108 -66.14 6.33 -13.10
N VAL A 109 -66.22 7.06 -11.98
CA VAL A 109 -66.46 6.46 -10.66
C VAL A 109 -67.79 5.71 -10.61
N VAL A 110 -68.88 6.31 -11.14
CA VAL A 110 -70.20 5.66 -11.18
C VAL A 110 -70.17 4.39 -12.04
N ALA A 111 -69.45 4.42 -13.17
CA ALA A 111 -69.32 3.25 -14.03
C ALA A 111 -68.49 2.13 -13.38
N MET A 112 -67.49 2.48 -12.57
CA MET A 112 -66.68 1.50 -11.84
C MET A 112 -67.46 0.84 -10.71
N ASP A 113 -68.22 1.63 -9.94
CA ASP A 113 -69.09 1.13 -8.88
C ASP A 113 -70.15 0.17 -9.44
N ALA A 114 -70.77 0.52 -10.57
CA ALA A 114 -71.75 -0.34 -11.24
C ALA A 114 -71.16 -1.60 -11.91
N ALA A 115 -69.83 -1.66 -12.08
CA ALA A 115 -69.15 -2.78 -12.74
C ALA A 115 -68.58 -3.81 -11.76
N ASP A 116 -68.37 -3.45 -10.49
CA ASP A 116 -67.76 -4.32 -9.49
C ASP A 116 -68.39 -4.07 -8.10
N ASP A 117 -69.45 -4.82 -7.79
CA ASP A 117 -70.15 -4.76 -6.50
C ASP A 117 -69.34 -5.38 -5.34
N ASN A 118 -68.20 -6.03 -5.63
CA ASN A 118 -67.41 -6.78 -4.65
C ASN A 118 -66.13 -6.03 -4.22
N TRP A 119 -65.87 -4.86 -4.79
CA TRP A 119 -64.77 -3.98 -4.40
C TRP A 119 -65.08 -3.28 -3.07
N GLN A 120 -64.19 -3.41 -2.08
CA GLN A 120 -64.27 -2.71 -0.81
C GLN A 120 -63.02 -1.84 -0.60
N ILE A 121 -63.22 -0.61 -0.12
CA ILE A 121 -62.10 0.30 0.18
C ILE A 121 -61.25 -0.24 1.34
N GLU A 122 -61.88 -0.97 2.26
CA GLU A 122 -61.25 -1.64 3.39
C GLU A 122 -60.14 -2.61 2.97
N ASP A 123 -60.31 -3.34 1.85
CA ASP A 123 -59.29 -4.26 1.34
C ASP A 123 -58.01 -3.53 0.91
N CYS A 124 -58.18 -2.36 0.28
CA CYS A 124 -57.06 -1.50 -0.10
C CYS A 124 -56.40 -0.81 1.09
N LEU A 125 -57.20 -0.41 2.09
CA LEU A 125 -56.66 0.19 3.32
C LEU A 125 -55.84 -0.84 4.10
N HIS A 126 -56.36 -2.06 4.27
CA HIS A 126 -55.68 -3.13 4.97
C HIS A 126 -54.36 -3.53 4.25
N ASP A 127 -54.40 -3.69 2.93
CA ASP A 127 -53.19 -3.94 2.13
C ASP A 127 -52.16 -2.81 2.26
N ALA A 128 -52.60 -1.55 2.21
CA ALA A 128 -51.73 -0.40 2.38
C ALA A 128 -51.10 -0.37 3.78
N GLU A 129 -51.86 -0.63 4.84
CA GLU A 129 -51.34 -0.69 6.21
C GLU A 129 -50.26 -1.76 6.38
N LEU A 130 -50.50 -2.97 5.84
CA LEU A 130 -49.52 -4.06 5.90
C LEU A 130 -48.24 -3.72 5.12
N LYS A 131 -48.38 -3.14 3.92
CA LYS A 131 -47.23 -2.70 3.11
C LYS A 131 -46.47 -1.55 3.77
N ILE A 132 -47.16 -0.58 4.37
CA ILE A 132 -46.53 0.51 5.13
C ILE A 132 -45.75 -0.05 6.31
N ALA A 133 -46.33 -0.98 7.08
CA ALA A 133 -45.65 -1.63 8.19
C ALA A 133 -44.38 -2.37 7.72
N ALA A 134 -44.47 -3.13 6.62
CA ALA A 134 -43.32 -3.82 6.04
C ALA A 134 -42.21 -2.84 5.61
N LEU A 135 -42.55 -1.72 4.98
CA LEU A 135 -41.58 -0.69 4.58
C LEU A 135 -40.97 0.04 5.76
N GLN A 136 -41.75 0.33 6.81
CA GLN A 136 -41.26 0.96 8.03
C GLN A 136 -40.29 0.02 8.76
N GLU A 137 -40.61 -1.27 8.85
CA GLU A 137 -39.72 -2.27 9.43
C GLU A 137 -38.42 -2.37 8.62
N HIS A 138 -38.52 -2.48 7.28
CA HIS A 138 -37.35 -2.53 6.41
C HIS A 138 -36.46 -1.28 6.59
N LYS A 139 -37.06 -0.08 6.61
CA LYS A 139 -36.34 1.18 6.89
C LYS A 139 -35.63 1.15 8.24
N SER A 140 -36.28 0.65 9.29
CA SER A 140 -35.67 0.52 10.62
C SER A 140 -34.49 -0.44 10.62
N ARG A 141 -34.59 -1.55 9.87
CA ARG A 141 -33.52 -2.54 9.70
C ARG A 141 -32.33 -1.93 8.97
N LEU A 142 -32.56 -1.15 7.92
CA LEU A 142 -31.50 -0.43 7.21
C LEU A 142 -30.78 0.57 8.12
N ALA A 143 -31.52 1.31 8.96
CA ALA A 143 -30.92 2.23 9.92
C ALA A 143 -30.04 1.49 10.95
N ALA A 144 -30.52 0.36 11.49
CA ALA A 144 -29.73 -0.46 12.42
C ALA A 144 -28.48 -1.07 11.76
N GLN A 145 -28.59 -1.49 10.50
CA GLN A 145 -27.44 -1.98 9.72
C GLN A 145 -26.41 -0.88 9.48
N LEU A 146 -26.85 0.34 9.16
CA LEU A 146 -25.96 1.49 8.99
C LEU A 146 -25.22 1.80 10.30
N GLU A 147 -25.94 1.89 11.42
CA GLU A 147 -25.34 2.14 12.73
C GLU A 147 -24.33 1.05 13.12
N SER A 148 -24.64 -0.22 12.85
CA SER A 148 -23.70 -1.32 13.07
C SER A 148 -22.45 -1.20 12.22
N ARG A 149 -22.58 -0.80 10.94
CA ARG A 149 -21.44 -0.61 10.03
C ARG A 149 -20.60 0.59 10.41
N GLU A 150 -21.22 1.68 10.86
CA GLU A 150 -20.51 2.85 11.37
C GLU A 150 -19.66 2.50 12.59
N ARG A 151 -20.22 1.73 13.54
CA ARG A 151 -19.48 1.24 14.71
C ARG A 151 -18.31 0.33 14.32
N GLN A 152 -18.55 -0.64 13.43
CA GLN A 152 -17.50 -1.53 12.92
C GLN A 152 -16.38 -0.74 12.21
N SER A 153 -16.76 0.24 11.38
CA SER A 153 -15.79 1.10 10.69
C SER A 153 -14.96 1.93 11.68
N ALA A 154 -15.59 2.49 12.72
CA ALA A 154 -14.88 3.22 13.77
C ALA A 154 -13.88 2.31 14.52
N GLU A 155 -14.31 1.09 14.89
CA GLU A 155 -13.44 0.10 15.54
C GLU A 155 -12.24 -0.28 14.66
N ILE A 156 -12.47 -0.52 13.36
CA ILE A 156 -11.40 -0.82 12.39
C ILE A 156 -10.42 0.35 12.29
N VAL A 157 -10.93 1.59 12.20
CA VAL A 157 -10.08 2.79 12.15
C VAL A 157 -9.23 2.93 13.42
N ASP A 158 -9.80 2.68 14.58
CA ASP A 158 -9.07 2.75 15.85
C ASP A 158 -8.01 1.64 15.96
N GLN A 159 -8.31 0.43 15.48
CA GLN A 159 -7.31 -0.66 15.38
C GLN A 159 -6.16 -0.29 14.45
N ILE A 160 -6.45 0.29 13.28
CA ILE A 160 -5.42 0.76 12.33
C ILE A 160 -4.54 1.83 12.98
N ARG A 161 -5.12 2.77 13.73
CA ARG A 161 -4.37 3.82 14.43
C ARG A 161 -3.45 3.24 15.50
N LEU A 162 -3.95 2.33 16.34
CA LEU A 162 -3.14 1.68 17.37
C LEU A 162 -1.98 0.88 16.76
N ALA A 163 -2.24 0.13 15.69
CA ALA A 163 -1.19 -0.62 14.99
C ALA A 163 -0.13 0.31 14.39
N LEU A 164 -0.53 1.46 13.84
CA LEU A 164 0.39 2.47 13.32
C LEU A 164 1.26 3.08 14.42
N ASP A 165 0.67 3.42 15.57
CA ASP A 165 1.40 3.99 16.70
C ASP A 165 2.42 2.99 17.28
N GLU A 166 2.02 1.72 17.44
CA GLU A 166 2.91 0.65 17.89
C GLU A 166 4.06 0.41 16.90
N ALA A 167 3.75 0.29 15.61
CA ALA A 167 4.77 0.14 14.57
C ALA A 167 5.74 1.33 14.54
N THR A 168 5.24 2.54 14.71
CA THR A 168 6.07 3.76 14.73
C THR A 168 6.99 3.78 15.96
N ALA A 169 6.49 3.40 17.13
CA ALA A 169 7.29 3.28 18.34
C ALA A 169 8.39 2.23 18.19
N ALA A 170 8.06 1.06 17.65
CA ALA A 170 9.02 -0.01 17.39
C ALA A 170 10.11 0.42 16.40
N ILE A 171 9.75 1.09 15.31
CA ILE A 171 10.72 1.63 14.33
C ILE A 171 11.65 2.65 14.99
N ARG A 172 11.13 3.57 15.82
CA ARG A 172 11.96 4.55 16.54
C ARG A 172 12.93 3.88 17.49
N GLN A 173 12.51 2.83 18.19
CA GLN A 173 13.38 2.06 19.06
C GLN A 173 14.52 1.41 18.25
N GLN A 174 14.21 0.73 17.16
CA GLN A 174 15.22 0.11 16.29
C GLN A 174 16.22 1.13 15.73
N ILE A 175 15.75 2.32 15.33
CA ILE A 175 16.63 3.41 14.88
C ILE A 175 17.61 3.79 16.00
N SER A 176 17.11 4.00 17.23
CA SER A 176 17.97 4.37 18.36
C SER A 176 19.00 3.30 18.71
N GLU A 177 18.64 2.02 18.61
CA GLU A 177 19.54 0.89 18.84
C GLU A 177 20.64 0.83 17.77
N LEU A 178 20.28 1.02 16.50
CA LEU A 178 21.22 1.07 15.38
C LEU A 178 22.15 2.29 15.48
N GLU A 179 21.65 3.44 15.91
CA GLU A 179 22.46 4.64 16.15
C GLU A 179 23.48 4.41 17.27
N GLN A 180 23.08 3.77 18.37
CA GLN A 180 24.01 3.42 19.46
C GLN A 180 25.07 2.41 19.01
N LEU A 181 24.69 1.39 18.24
CA LEU A 181 25.65 0.43 17.67
C LEU A 181 26.65 1.14 16.75
N ARG A 182 26.16 2.04 15.90
CA ARG A 182 27.01 2.86 15.02
C ARG A 182 28.00 3.69 15.83
N GLU A 183 27.56 4.35 16.90
CA GLU A 183 28.43 5.18 17.74
C GLU A 183 29.52 4.36 18.44
N ARG A 184 29.18 3.15 18.91
CA ARG A 184 30.15 2.19 19.48
C ARG A 184 31.20 1.75 18.46
N GLU A 185 30.78 1.45 17.24
CA GLU A 185 31.72 1.05 16.18
C GLU A 185 32.61 2.23 15.76
N VAL A 186 32.09 3.46 15.69
CA VAL A 186 32.88 4.66 15.40
C VAL A 186 33.92 4.92 16.48
N THR A 187 33.54 4.84 17.76
CA THR A 187 34.47 5.04 18.89
C THR A 187 35.53 3.94 18.95
N ARG A 188 35.15 2.68 18.73
CA ARG A 188 36.08 1.56 18.60
C ARG A 188 37.07 1.77 17.46
N ALA A 189 36.59 2.10 16.26
CA ALA A 189 37.46 2.34 15.11
C ALA A 189 38.44 3.50 15.35
N ALA A 190 38.01 4.57 16.03
CA ALA A 190 38.88 5.68 16.41
C ALA A 190 39.97 5.24 17.41
N GLN A 191 39.62 4.42 18.39
CA GLN A 191 40.58 3.86 19.36
C GLN A 191 41.59 2.92 18.68
N GLU A 192 41.11 2.00 17.83
CA GLU A 192 41.96 1.10 17.07
C GLU A 192 42.92 1.88 16.18
N THR A 193 42.42 2.89 15.46
CA THR A 193 43.26 3.79 14.62
C THR A 193 44.34 4.48 15.46
N THR A 194 43.96 5.08 16.59
CA THR A 194 44.91 5.74 17.50
C THR A 194 45.96 4.77 18.03
N SER A 195 45.57 3.55 18.38
CA SER A 195 46.49 2.51 18.87
C SER A 195 47.50 2.07 17.80
N VAL A 196 47.04 1.91 16.56
CA VAL A 196 47.88 1.54 15.41
C VAL A 196 48.86 2.67 15.09
N GLU A 197 48.40 3.92 15.08
CA GLU A 197 49.26 5.10 14.86
C GLU A 197 50.31 5.27 15.97
N ALA A 198 49.92 5.08 17.24
CA ALA A 198 50.85 5.12 18.36
C ALA A 198 51.90 4.00 18.28
N GLY A 199 51.47 2.77 17.96
CA GLY A 199 52.37 1.63 17.75
C GLY A 199 53.36 1.88 16.61
N LEU A 200 52.88 2.44 15.49
CA LEU A 200 53.74 2.83 14.37
C LEU A 200 54.76 3.89 14.76
N ARG A 201 54.35 4.89 15.56
CA ARG A 201 55.26 5.94 16.07
C ARG A 201 56.34 5.36 16.98
N ALA A 202 55.96 4.50 17.93
CA ALA A 202 56.90 3.83 18.82
C ALA A 202 57.89 2.93 18.06
N ALA A 203 57.43 2.19 17.06
CA ALA A 203 58.28 1.37 16.20
C ALA A 203 59.29 2.24 15.42
N ARG A 204 58.83 3.35 14.82
CA ARG A 204 59.71 4.31 14.12
C ARG A 204 60.78 4.87 15.05
N GLU A 205 60.42 5.27 16.26
CA GLU A 205 61.37 5.77 17.25
C GLU A 205 62.37 4.70 17.71
N SER A 206 61.92 3.45 17.88
CA SER A 206 62.79 2.33 18.21
C SER A 206 63.81 2.05 17.10
N VAL A 207 63.36 1.98 15.85
CA VAL A 207 64.23 1.81 14.68
C VAL A 207 65.22 2.97 14.57
N ALA A 208 64.79 4.22 14.81
CA ALA A 208 65.69 5.37 14.78
C ALA A 208 66.76 5.32 15.88
N ARG A 209 66.42 4.88 17.11
CA ARG A 209 67.39 4.68 18.18
C ARG A 209 68.38 3.57 17.84
N GLU A 210 67.88 2.46 17.30
CA GLU A 210 68.70 1.33 16.90
C GLU A 210 69.66 1.68 15.76
N ALA A 211 69.18 2.41 14.76
CA ALA A 211 69.99 2.90 13.66
C ALA A 211 71.15 3.77 14.18
N ARG A 212 70.88 4.74 15.06
CA ARG A 212 71.93 5.58 15.68
C ARG A 212 72.95 4.75 16.47
N ARG A 213 72.50 3.71 17.18
CA ARG A 213 73.39 2.81 17.92
C ARG A 213 74.30 2.04 16.95
N ILE A 214 73.73 1.48 15.89
CA ILE A 214 74.45 0.76 14.84
C ILE A 214 75.44 1.70 14.13
N ASP A 215 75.03 2.91 13.77
CA ASP A 215 75.89 3.91 13.13
C ASP A 215 77.10 4.25 14.01
N GLY A 216 76.89 4.43 15.33
CA GLY A 216 77.98 4.64 16.28
C GLY A 216 78.96 3.46 16.37
N GLU A 217 78.47 2.21 16.35
CA GLU A 217 79.35 1.03 16.31
C GLU A 217 80.07 0.91 14.96
N ILE A 218 79.42 1.24 13.85
CA ILE A 218 80.05 1.29 12.53
C ILE A 218 81.19 2.33 12.53
N GLU A 219 80.98 3.51 13.10
CA GLU A 219 82.03 4.54 13.21
C GLU A 219 83.21 4.05 14.04
N ARG A 220 82.98 3.46 15.22
CA ARG A 220 84.06 2.84 16.03
C ARG A 220 84.83 1.78 15.26
N LEU A 221 84.13 0.90 14.55
CA LEU A 221 84.77 -0.14 13.74
C LEU A 221 85.53 0.44 12.54
N ARG A 222 85.12 1.60 12.00
CA ARG A 222 85.84 2.32 10.93
C ARG A 222 87.14 2.97 11.42
N GLU A 223 87.29 3.28 12.70
CA GLU A 223 88.55 3.80 13.26
C GLU A 223 89.71 2.80 13.10
N ILE A 224 89.43 1.49 13.16
CA ILE A 224 90.43 0.43 13.01
C ILE A 224 91.11 0.50 11.63
N PRO A 225 90.40 0.35 10.49
CA PRO A 225 91.04 0.49 9.20
C PRO A 225 91.62 1.90 8.97
N ASN A 226 91.04 2.97 9.53
CA ASN A 226 91.62 4.31 9.37
C ASN A 226 92.97 4.48 10.09
N THR A 227 93.18 3.77 11.20
CA THR A 227 94.39 3.87 12.02
C THR A 227 95.47 2.88 11.60
N PHE A 228 95.07 1.65 11.22
CA PHE A 228 95.98 0.54 10.95
C PHE A 228 96.23 0.27 9.47
N ARG A 229 95.43 0.85 8.56
CA ARG A 229 95.74 0.79 7.13
C ARG A 229 96.74 1.89 6.83
N ALA A 230 97.98 1.51 6.53
CA ALA A 230 99.00 2.45 6.05
C ALA A 230 98.44 3.28 4.87
N PRO A 231 98.82 4.56 4.72
CA PRO A 231 98.50 5.27 3.49
C PRO A 231 99.02 4.41 2.34
N ALA A 232 98.17 4.18 1.33
CA ALA A 232 98.63 3.57 0.10
C ALA A 232 99.67 4.51 -0.51
N THR A 233 100.94 4.28 -0.18
CA THR A 233 102.08 4.75 -0.95
C THR A 233 102.22 3.84 -2.17
N GLY A 234 102.12 4.46 -3.35
CA GLY A 234 102.44 3.90 -4.67
C GLY A 234 101.19 3.63 -5.51
N ASP A 235 101.01 4.17 -6.71
CA ASP A 235 101.81 5.04 -7.60
C ASP A 235 100.83 5.83 -8.50
#